data_AF-A0AAD5C2M2-F1
#
_entry.id   AF-A0AAD5C2M2-F1
#
_cell.length_a   1.000
_cell.length_b   1.000
_cell.length_c   1.000
_cell.angle_alpha   90.00
_cell.angle_beta   90.00
_cell.angle_gamma   90.00
#
_symmetry.space_group_name_H-M   'P 1'
#
loop_
_entity.id
_entity.type
_entity.pdbx_description
1 polymer ?
#
loop_
_entity_poly.entity_id
_entity_poly.type
_entity_poly.pdbx_seq_one_letter_code
_entity_poly.pdbx_strand_id
1 'polypeptide(L)'
;MTKLIEKARNNASAYEKRSEYCEREQTKLDLEMVTRLDPLRVYPYRYRAAVLMDNHKEKEAIAELSRAIAFKADLHLLHLRAAFHEHIGDVSGAMRDCRAALSFDPNHQEMLELRSRVNSQEP
;
A
#
# COMPACT_ATOMS: atom_id res chain seq x y z
N MET A 1 19.08 24.59 -22.39
CA MET A 1 17.89 23.87 -21.87
C MET A 1 18.12 23.65 -20.38
N THR A 2 17.35 24.31 -19.52
CA THR A 2 17.70 24.59 -18.12
C THR A 2 17.53 23.37 -17.20
N LYS A 3 18.44 23.21 -16.22
CA LYS A 3 18.39 22.22 -15.11
C LYS A 3 17.02 22.11 -14.41
N LEU A 4 16.18 23.16 -14.51
CA LEU A 4 14.82 23.19 -13.98
C LEU A 4 13.86 22.23 -14.71
N ILE A 5 14.00 22.05 -16.02
CA ILE A 5 13.16 21.11 -16.80
C ILE A 5 13.57 19.66 -16.49
N GLU A 6 14.85 19.41 -16.28
CA GLU A 6 15.39 18.13 -15.80
C GLU A 6 14.90 17.78 -14.39
N LYS A 7 14.87 18.77 -13.49
CA LYS A 7 14.37 18.62 -12.12
C LYS A 7 12.86 18.37 -12.07
N ALA A 8 12.10 18.95 -13.00
CA ALA A 8 10.67 18.66 -13.17
C ALA A 8 10.42 17.27 -13.77
N ARG A 9 11.30 16.77 -14.65
CA ARG A 9 11.27 15.39 -15.17
C ARG A 9 11.59 14.34 -14.11
N ASN A 10 12.44 14.64 -13.13
CA ASN A 10 12.83 13.73 -12.04
C ASN A 10 12.01 13.93 -10.77
N ASN A 11 10.75 14.36 -10.89
CA ASN A 11 9.88 14.51 -9.73
C ASN A 11 8.97 13.28 -9.59
N ALA A 12 9.18 12.50 -8.52
CA ALA A 12 8.32 11.39 -8.13
C ALA A 12 6.82 11.79 -8.10
N SER A 13 6.49 13.00 -7.64
CA SER A 13 5.11 13.50 -7.62
C SER A 13 4.50 13.74 -9.01
N ALA A 14 5.33 14.02 -10.03
CA ALA A 14 4.83 14.21 -11.39
C ALA A 14 4.43 12.87 -12.04
N TYR A 15 5.22 11.82 -11.80
CA TYR A 15 4.89 10.46 -12.24
C TYR A 15 3.68 9.91 -11.47
N GLU A 16 3.59 10.16 -10.16
CA GLU A 16 2.43 9.78 -9.34
C GLU A 16 1.14 10.40 -9.89
N LYS A 17 1.13 11.72 -10.10
CA LYS A 17 -0.04 12.42 -10.63
C LYS A 17 -0.42 11.98 -12.05
N ARG A 18 0.56 11.61 -12.89
CA ARG A 18 0.28 11.10 -14.23
C ARG A 18 -0.36 9.70 -14.18
N SER A 19 0.11 8.86 -13.27
CA SER A 19 -0.36 7.49 -13.10
C SER A 19 -1.85 7.39 -12.70
N GLU A 20 -2.42 8.45 -12.12
CA GLU A 20 -3.85 8.57 -11.78
C GLU A 20 -4.78 8.66 -13.01
N TYR A 21 -4.27 9.10 -14.16
CA TYR A 21 -5.06 9.37 -15.37
C TYR A 21 -4.68 8.49 -16.58
N CYS A 22 -3.68 7.61 -16.43
CA CYS A 22 -3.15 6.81 -17.52
C CYS A 22 -3.78 5.41 -17.61
N GLU A 23 -3.62 4.77 -18.77
CA GLU A 23 -3.93 3.36 -18.94
C GLU A 23 -2.97 2.47 -18.11
N ARG A 24 -3.44 1.28 -17.72
CA ARG A 24 -2.76 0.37 -16.77
C ARG A 24 -1.27 0.14 -17.03
N GLU A 25 -0.88 -0.06 -18.29
CA GLU A 25 0.53 -0.32 -18.64
C GLU A 25 1.42 0.92 -18.45
N GLN A 26 0.91 2.11 -18.79
CA GLN A 26 1.65 3.35 -18.63
C GLN A 26 1.72 3.77 -17.16
N THR A 27 0.66 3.50 -16.40
CA THR A 27 0.64 3.62 -14.93
C THR A 27 1.72 2.75 -14.29
N LYS A 28 1.90 1.50 -14.73
CA LYS A 28 2.95 0.63 -14.19
C LYS A 28 4.35 1.21 -14.36
N LEU A 29 4.69 1.67 -15.56
CA LEU A 29 5.99 2.29 -15.86
C LEU A 29 6.22 3.56 -15.03
N ASP A 30 5.18 4.37 -14.86
CA ASP A 30 5.26 5.58 -14.05
C ASP A 30 5.52 5.26 -12.59
N LEU A 31 4.82 4.27 -12.02
CA LEU A 31 5.00 3.85 -10.64
C LEU A 31 6.38 3.21 -10.37
N GLU A 32 6.95 2.51 -11.35
CA GLU A 32 8.33 2.03 -11.29
C GLU A 32 9.31 3.20 -11.21
N MET A 33 9.08 4.26 -12.00
CA MET A 33 9.88 5.49 -11.93
C MET A 33 9.70 6.23 -10.60
N VAL A 34 8.47 6.32 -10.06
CA VAL A 34 8.24 6.89 -8.71
C VAL A 34 9.06 6.14 -7.67
N THR A 35 9.00 4.80 -7.70
CA THR A 35 9.72 3.95 -6.74
C THR A 35 11.23 4.11 -6.85
N ARG A 36 11.75 4.26 -8.07
CA ARG A 36 13.19 4.48 -8.31
C ARG A 36 13.65 5.85 -7.83
N LEU A 37 12.82 6.88 -7.98
CA LEU A 37 13.14 8.25 -7.59
C LEU A 37 12.96 8.49 -6.09
N ASP A 38 11.93 7.90 -5.48
CA ASP A 38 11.60 8.04 -4.06
C ASP A 38 10.96 6.74 -3.53
N PRO A 39 11.78 5.79 -3.03
CA PRO A 39 11.30 4.52 -2.49
C PRO A 39 10.41 4.66 -1.24
N LEU A 40 10.38 5.83 -0.59
CA LEU A 40 9.58 6.07 0.62
C LEU A 40 8.14 6.45 0.28
N ARG A 41 7.83 6.70 -0.99
CA ARG A 41 6.48 7.00 -1.46
C ARG A 41 5.60 5.77 -1.31
N VAL A 42 4.51 5.93 -0.58
CA VAL A 42 3.56 4.85 -0.27
C VAL A 42 2.64 4.53 -1.46
N TYR A 43 2.26 5.54 -2.26
CA TYR A 43 1.29 5.41 -3.35
C TYR A 43 1.62 4.29 -4.35
N PRO A 44 2.85 4.19 -4.90
CA PRO A 44 3.19 3.14 -5.86
C PRO A 44 3.01 1.72 -5.32
N TYR A 45 3.31 1.49 -4.04
CA TYR A 45 3.15 0.17 -3.43
C TYR A 45 1.67 -0.15 -3.21
N ARG A 46 0.86 0.82 -2.75
CA ARG A 46 -0.59 0.63 -2.60
C ARG A 46 -1.28 0.30 -3.91
N TYR A 47 -0.97 1.06 -4.97
CA TYR A 47 -1.56 0.84 -6.28
C TYR A 47 -1.18 -0.54 -6.84
N ARG A 48 0.12 -0.89 -6.82
CA ARG A 48 0.59 -2.21 -7.28
C ARG A 48 -0.04 -3.34 -6.47
N ALA A 49 -0.16 -3.18 -5.14
CA ALA A 49 -0.80 -4.18 -4.29
C ALA A 49 -2.28 -4.37 -4.63
N ALA A 50 -3.03 -3.29 -4.89
CA ALA A 50 -4.42 -3.38 -5.32
C ALA A 50 -4.56 -4.09 -6.67
N VAL A 51 -3.72 -3.73 -7.65
CA VAL A 51 -3.69 -4.41 -8.97
C VAL A 51 -3.33 -5.88 -8.84
N LEU A 52 -2.43 -6.25 -7.92
CA LEU A 52 -2.09 -7.65 -7.66
C LEU A 52 -3.26 -8.39 -7.01
N MET A 53 -3.99 -7.76 -6.09
CA MET A 53 -5.19 -8.33 -5.47
C MET A 53 -6.29 -8.57 -6.51
N ASP A 54 -6.56 -7.60 -7.39
CA ASP A 54 -7.52 -7.74 -8.49
C ASP A 54 -7.15 -8.86 -9.47
N ASN A 55 -5.86 -9.18 -9.59
CA ASN A 55 -5.35 -10.26 -10.44
C ASN A 55 -5.21 -11.59 -9.69
N HIS A 56 -5.83 -11.75 -8.52
CA HIS A 56 -5.76 -12.97 -7.69
C HIS A 56 -4.33 -13.39 -7.34
N LYS A 57 -3.45 -12.40 -7.13
CA LYS A 57 -2.06 -12.57 -6.73
C LYS A 57 -1.87 -12.05 -5.31
N GLU A 58 -2.63 -12.59 -4.36
CA GLU A 58 -2.78 -12.03 -3.02
C GLU A 58 -1.48 -12.06 -2.23
N LYS A 59 -0.69 -13.15 -2.37
CA LYS A 59 0.64 -13.26 -1.74
C LYS A 59 1.61 -12.18 -2.22
N GLU A 60 1.58 -11.88 -3.52
CA GLU A 60 2.42 -10.84 -4.12
C GLU A 60 1.95 -9.45 -3.68
N ALA A 61 0.64 -9.23 -3.58
CA ALA A 61 0.05 -8.00 -3.06
C ALA A 61 0.48 -7.71 -1.61
N ILE A 62 0.41 -8.72 -0.73
CA ILE A 62 0.86 -8.60 0.67
C ILE A 62 2.36 -8.34 0.75
N ALA A 63 3.16 -8.99 -0.11
CA ALA A 63 4.59 -8.75 -0.18
C ALA A 63 4.91 -7.30 -0.61
N GLU A 64 4.15 -6.75 -1.56
CA GLU A 64 4.27 -5.35 -2.00
C GLU A 64 4.09 -4.38 -0.84
N LEU A 65 3.01 -4.54 -0.06
CA LEU A 65 2.74 -3.72 1.12
C LEU A 65 3.78 -3.93 2.21
N SER A 66 4.27 -5.16 2.38
CA SER A 66 5.30 -5.48 3.36
C SER A 66 6.62 -4.78 3.06
N ARG A 67 6.98 -4.63 1.78
CA ARG A 67 8.13 -3.82 1.37
C ARG A 67 7.94 -2.35 1.76
N ALA A 68 6.77 -1.77 1.49
CA ALA A 68 6.48 -0.38 1.86
C ALA A 68 6.57 -0.16 3.39
N ILE A 69 5.96 -1.05 4.17
CA ILE A 69 5.96 -0.99 5.64
C ILE A 69 7.37 -1.12 6.21
N ALA A 70 8.26 -1.90 5.59
CA ALA A 70 9.64 -2.03 6.01
C ALA A 70 10.44 -0.72 5.88
N PHE A 71 10.08 0.14 4.92
CA PHE A 71 10.67 1.48 4.80
C PHE A 71 10.01 2.48 5.76
N LYS A 72 8.69 2.49 5.79
CA LYS A 72 7.89 3.36 6.65
C LYS A 72 6.57 2.68 6.98
N ALA A 73 6.42 2.27 8.23
CA ALA A 73 5.13 1.89 8.76
C ALA A 73 4.21 3.11 8.80
N ASP A 74 3.02 2.98 8.23
CA ASP A 74 1.97 3.99 8.23
C ASP A 74 0.63 3.32 8.53
N LEU A 75 -0.28 4.06 9.16
CA LEU A 75 -1.58 3.57 9.56
C LEU A 75 -2.39 3.02 8.36
N HIS A 76 -2.35 3.71 7.22
CA HIS A 76 -3.08 3.27 6.02
C HIS A 76 -2.49 2.01 5.41
N LEU A 77 -1.16 1.85 5.47
CA LEU A 77 -0.50 0.65 4.97
C LEU A 77 -0.82 -0.57 5.82
N LEU A 78 -0.81 -0.41 7.15
CA LEU A 78 -1.17 -1.47 8.08
C LEU A 78 -2.65 -1.84 7.94
N HIS A 79 -3.54 -0.86 7.84
CA HIS A 79 -4.96 -1.11 7.61
C HIS A 79 -5.21 -1.87 6.30
N LEU A 80 -4.58 -1.44 5.20
CA LEU A 80 -4.72 -2.10 3.90
C LEU A 80 -4.19 -3.53 3.92
N ARG A 81 -3.02 -3.77 4.53
CA ARG A 81 -2.46 -5.13 4.63
C ARG A 81 -3.29 -6.02 5.55
N ALA A 82 -3.86 -5.49 6.64
CA ALA A 82 -4.80 -6.21 7.49
C ALA A 82 -6.05 -6.65 6.72
N ALA A 83 -6.62 -5.76 5.90
CA ALA A 83 -7.76 -6.08 5.05
C ALA A 83 -7.42 -7.17 4.01
N PHE A 84 -6.20 -7.16 3.47
CA PHE A 84 -5.74 -8.20 2.54
C PHE A 84 -5.57 -9.55 3.23
N HIS A 85 -5.03 -9.55 4.45
CA HIS A 85 -4.95 -10.75 5.28
C HIS A 85 -6.34 -11.29 5.66
N GLU A 86 -7.29 -10.42 6.02
CA GLU A 86 -8.69 -10.79 6.25
C GLU A 86 -9.31 -11.45 5.02
N HIS A 87 -9.11 -10.85 3.83
CA HIS A 87 -9.65 -11.38 2.57
C HIS A 87 -9.16 -12.80 2.24
N ILE A 88 -7.90 -13.11 2.55
CA ILE A 88 -7.34 -14.46 2.33
C ILE A 88 -7.58 -15.42 3.51
N GLY A 89 -8.26 -14.99 4.56
CA GLY A 89 -8.50 -15.78 5.77
C GLY A 89 -7.29 -15.93 6.70
N ASP A 90 -6.25 -15.12 6.52
CA ASP A 90 -5.08 -15.08 7.42
C ASP A 90 -5.37 -14.19 8.63
N VAL A 91 -6.16 -14.74 9.56
CA VAL A 91 -6.56 -14.09 10.81
C VAL A 91 -5.34 -13.61 11.62
N SER A 92 -4.28 -14.43 11.68
CA SER A 92 -3.06 -14.10 12.42
C SER A 92 -2.33 -12.88 11.84
N GLY A 93 -2.18 -12.86 10.51
CA GLY A 93 -1.60 -11.73 9.78
C GLY A 93 -2.42 -10.45 9.98
N ALA A 94 -3.74 -10.52 9.86
CA ALA A 94 -4.64 -9.40 10.05
C ALA A 94 -4.56 -8.85 11.48
N MET A 95 -4.64 -9.71 12.50
CA MET A 95 -4.58 -9.30 13.91
C MET A 95 -3.27 -8.65 14.30
N ARG A 96 -2.15 -9.11 13.72
CA ARG A 96 -0.84 -8.49 13.92
C ARG A 96 -0.82 -7.07 13.40
N ASP A 97 -1.37 -6.83 12.21
CA ASP A 97 -1.45 -5.51 11.61
C ASP A 97 -2.46 -4.60 12.33
N CYS A 98 -3.61 -5.15 12.77
CA CYS A 98 -4.54 -4.43 13.66
C CYS A 98 -3.84 -3.92 14.91
N ARG A 99 -3.05 -4.77 15.57
CA ARG A 99 -2.34 -4.42 16.80
C ARG A 99 -1.29 -3.34 16.55
N ALA A 100 -0.54 -3.46 15.46
CA ALA A 100 0.43 -2.45 15.07
C ALA A 100 -0.26 -1.10 14.81
N ALA A 101 -1.32 -1.09 14.02
CA ALA A 101 -2.09 0.13 13.72
C ALA A 101 -2.68 0.78 14.97
N LEU A 102 -3.31 -0.01 15.85
CA LEU A 102 -3.89 0.49 17.10
C LEU A 102 -2.84 0.94 18.13
N SER A 103 -1.56 0.57 17.96
CA SER A 103 -0.47 1.13 18.75
C SER A 103 -0.09 2.55 18.32
N PHE A 104 -0.34 2.91 17.06
CA PHE A 104 -0.19 4.28 16.56
C PHE A 104 -1.40 5.14 16.94
N ASP A 105 -2.60 4.62 16.70
CA ASP A 105 -3.86 5.28 17.07
C ASP A 105 -4.83 4.27 17.71
N PRO A 106 -4.92 4.25 19.05
CA PRO A 106 -5.82 3.35 19.77
C PRO A 106 -7.31 3.54 19.46
N ASN A 107 -7.70 4.72 18.96
CA ASN A 107 -9.09 5.10 18.72
C ASN A 107 -9.46 5.04 17.23
N HIS A 108 -8.61 4.47 16.37
CA HIS A 108 -8.92 4.34 14.95
C HIS A 108 -10.11 3.41 14.73
N GLN A 109 -11.26 3.99 14.39
CA GLN A 109 -12.54 3.26 14.26
C GLN A 109 -12.49 2.13 13.23
N GLU A 110 -12.05 2.39 12.00
CA GLU A 110 -12.00 1.35 10.94
C GLU A 110 -11.13 0.16 11.35
N MET A 111 -10.00 0.42 12.02
CA MET A 111 -9.10 -0.62 12.49
C MET A 111 -9.70 -1.46 13.62
N LEU A 112 -10.47 -0.83 14.53
CA LEU A 112 -11.22 -1.52 15.59
C LEU A 112 -12.33 -2.39 15.00
N GLU A 113 -13.06 -1.90 13.99
CA GLU A 113 -14.09 -2.64 13.28
C GLU A 113 -13.49 -3.86 12.55
N LEU A 114 -12.39 -3.66 11.82
CA LEU A 114 -11.67 -4.75 11.15
C LEU A 114 -11.21 -5.80 12.18
N ARG A 115 -10.63 -5.38 13.30
CA ARG A 115 -10.22 -6.30 14.38
C ARG A 115 -11.42 -7.10 14.92
N SER A 116 -12.58 -6.45 15.10
CA SER A 116 -13.80 -7.13 15.55
C SER A 116 -14.29 -8.16 14.54
N ARG A 117 -14.27 -7.83 13.23
CA ARG A 117 -14.65 -8.75 12.15
C ARG A 117 -13.71 -9.97 12.13
N VAL A 118 -12.40 -9.73 12.17
CA VAL A 118 -11.38 -10.79 12.18
C VAL A 118 -11.52 -11.70 13.41
N ASN A 119 -11.75 -11.16 14.61
CA ASN A 119 -11.99 -11.96 15.81
C ASN A 119 -13.27 -12.81 15.72
N SER A 120 -14.32 -12.32 15.05
CA SER A 120 -15.57 -13.07 14.90
C SER A 120 -15.46 -14.25 13.92
N GLN A 121 -14.36 -14.33 13.16
CA GLN A 121 -14.06 -15.44 12.26
C GLN A 121 -13.25 -16.56 12.93
N GLU A 122 -12.79 -16.37 14.17
CA GLU A 122 -12.22 -17.47 14.97
C GLU A 122 -13.36 -18.40 15.45
N PRO A 123 -13.26 -19.72 15.21
CA PRO A 123 -14.27 -20.71 15.63
C PRO A 123 -14.30 -20.96 17.14
#